data_AF-A0A319BJC8-F1
#
_entry.id   AF-A0A319BJC8-F1
#
_cell.length_a   1.000
_cell.length_b   1.000
_cell.length_c   1.000
_cell.angle_alpha   90.00
_cell.angle_beta   90.00
_cell.angle_gamma   90.00
#
_symmetry.space_group_name_H-M   'P 1'
#
loop_
_entity.id
_entity.type
_entity.pdbx_description
1 polymer ?
#
loop_
_entity_poly.entity_id
_entity_poly.type
_entity_poly.pdbx_seq_one_letter_code
_entity_poly.pdbx_strand_id
1 'polypeptide(L)'
;MTHLEGLVRSSWVLRVIMLPIPGIRHFMDFLALIALQWQRIYGRNGGPGGAYHKHIEWLKEVVPEERLVFIDIRDGWGPLWKALGMEVPKDIPFPRVNDSEAITRAVRQHGRRGLIRWVCIFAVVAAVSLGLYFLRSEGSAIGVYDLITFKLPITYR
;
A
#
# COMPACT_ATOMS: atom_id res chain seq x y z
N MET A 1 0.92 11.94 -18.85
CA MET A 1 -0.26 11.86 -17.95
C MET A 1 -1.07 10.57 -18.14
N THR A 2 -1.12 9.99 -19.34
CA THR A 2 -1.77 8.68 -19.61
C THR A 2 -1.21 7.50 -18.79
N HIS A 3 0.09 7.52 -18.46
CA HIS A 3 0.75 6.42 -17.74
C HIS A 3 0.44 6.38 -16.22
N LEU A 4 0.05 7.50 -15.61
CA LEU A 4 -0.32 7.55 -14.19
C LEU A 4 -1.81 7.26 -13.98
N GLU A 5 -2.66 7.64 -14.93
CA GLU A 5 -4.07 7.26 -14.92
C GLU A 5 -4.26 5.73 -15.02
N GLY A 6 -3.45 5.03 -15.82
CA GLY A 6 -3.47 3.57 -15.87
C GLY A 6 -3.05 2.92 -14.55
N LEU A 7 -2.09 3.51 -13.83
CA LEU A 7 -1.59 3.01 -12.55
C LEU A 7 -2.63 3.20 -11.42
N VAL A 8 -3.30 4.35 -11.38
CA VAL A 8 -4.29 4.71 -10.33
C VAL A 8 -5.68 4.10 -10.60
N ARG A 9 -6.08 3.98 -11.87
CA ARG A 9 -7.44 3.55 -12.25
C ARG A 9 -7.59 2.03 -12.45
N SER A 10 -6.49 1.29 -12.65
CA SER A 10 -6.55 -0.12 -13.10
C SER A 10 -5.64 -1.11 -12.35
N SER A 11 -4.98 -0.72 -11.26
CA SER A 11 -4.10 -1.68 -10.58
C SER A 11 -4.84 -2.48 -9.51
N TRP A 12 -5.92 -3.18 -9.88
CA TRP A 12 -6.56 -4.18 -9.00
C TRP A 12 -5.51 -5.16 -8.44
N VAL A 13 -4.46 -5.44 -9.22
CA VAL A 13 -3.27 -6.18 -8.82
C VAL A 13 -2.61 -5.60 -7.56
N LEU A 14 -2.42 -4.28 -7.48
CA LEU A 14 -1.83 -3.64 -6.31
C LEU A 14 -2.74 -3.74 -5.09
N ARG A 15 -4.07 -3.65 -5.27
CA ARG A 15 -5.04 -3.89 -4.19
C ARG A 15 -4.90 -5.30 -3.63
N VAL A 16 -4.77 -6.30 -4.51
CA VAL A 16 -4.53 -7.70 -4.10
C VAL A 16 -3.20 -7.83 -3.38
N ILE A 17 -2.09 -7.35 -3.97
CA ILE A 17 -0.75 -7.46 -3.37
C ILE A 17 -0.69 -6.80 -1.99
N MET A 18 -1.34 -5.65 -1.80
CA MET A 18 -1.31 -4.91 -0.55
C MET A 18 -2.30 -5.41 0.52
N LEU A 19 -3.31 -6.20 0.13
CA LEU A 19 -4.38 -6.69 1.02
C LEU A 19 -3.86 -7.30 2.35
N PRO A 20 -2.87 -8.22 2.35
CA PRO A 20 -2.40 -8.84 3.59
C PRO A 20 -1.50 -7.92 4.43
N ILE A 21 -1.23 -6.70 3.98
CA ILE A 21 -0.38 -5.74 4.70
C ILE A 21 -1.28 -4.78 5.48
N PRO A 22 -1.35 -4.89 6.83
CA PRO A 22 -2.07 -3.90 7.62
C PRO A 22 -1.44 -2.51 7.43
N GLY A 23 -2.29 -1.48 7.34
CA GLY A 23 -1.89 -0.09 7.12
C GLY A 23 -1.94 0.40 5.66
N ILE A 24 -1.48 -0.40 4.70
CA ILE A 24 -1.40 0.04 3.28
C ILE A 24 -2.43 -0.60 2.34
N ARG A 25 -3.26 -1.52 2.84
CA ARG A 25 -4.32 -2.18 2.03
C ARG A 25 -5.30 -1.20 1.37
N HIS A 26 -5.54 -0.05 1.98
CA HIS A 26 -6.45 1.00 1.47
C HIS A 26 -5.71 2.13 0.75
N PHE A 27 -4.40 1.99 0.51
CA PHE A 27 -3.59 3.05 -0.09
C PHE A 27 -4.11 3.43 -1.49
N MET A 28 -4.53 2.45 -2.30
CA MET A 28 -5.08 2.74 -3.63
C MET A 28 -6.41 3.50 -3.56
N ASP A 29 -7.26 3.20 -2.58
CA ASP A 29 -8.53 3.90 -2.38
C ASP A 29 -8.27 5.33 -1.86
N PHE A 30 -7.31 5.48 -0.95
CA PHE A 30 -6.82 6.78 -0.51
C PHE A 30 -6.32 7.63 -1.69
N LEU A 31 -5.48 7.08 -2.58
CA LEU A 31 -5.00 7.81 -3.76
C LEU A 31 -6.15 8.21 -4.69
N ALA A 32 -7.14 7.34 -4.88
CA ALA A 32 -8.33 7.65 -5.67
C ALA A 32 -9.15 8.80 -5.05
N LEU A 33 -9.33 8.79 -3.73
CA LEU A 33 -10.02 9.87 -3.01
C LEU A 33 -9.26 11.20 -3.08
N ILE A 34 -7.93 11.18 -2.95
CA ILE A 34 -7.09 12.37 -3.13
C ILE A 34 -7.24 12.92 -4.55
N ALA A 35 -7.20 12.06 -5.57
CA ALA A 35 -7.40 12.49 -6.95
C ALA A 35 -8.78 13.14 -7.17
N LEU A 36 -9.84 12.56 -6.60
CA LEU A 36 -11.19 13.15 -6.63
C LEU A 36 -11.25 14.49 -5.89
N GLN A 37 -10.61 14.60 -4.73
CA GLN A 37 -10.56 15.85 -3.97
C GLN A 37 -9.81 16.95 -4.74
N TRP A 38 -8.72 16.62 -5.41
CA TRP A 38 -8.00 17.56 -6.26
C TRP A 38 -8.82 18.03 -7.45
N GLN A 39 -9.57 17.13 -8.09
CA GLN A 39 -10.50 17.48 -9.15
C GLN A 39 -11.63 18.39 -8.64
N ARG A 40 -12.14 18.14 -7.43
CA ARG A 40 -13.16 18.99 -6.80
C ARG A 40 -12.66 20.41 -6.54
N ILE A 41 -11.43 20.56 -6.03
CA ILE A 41 -10.87 21.88 -5.67
C ILE A 41 -10.39 22.64 -6.91
N TYR A 42 -9.64 21.98 -7.81
CA TYR A 42 -8.93 22.64 -8.90
C TYR A 42 -9.60 22.48 -10.28
N GLY A 43 -10.71 21.77 -10.34
CA GLY A 43 -11.47 21.46 -11.56
C GLY A 43 -10.81 20.40 -12.45
N ARG A 44 -11.25 20.30 -13.70
CA ARG A 44 -10.87 19.26 -14.68
C ARG A 44 -9.34 19.11 -14.90
N ASN A 45 -8.56 20.15 -14.62
CA ASN A 45 -7.09 20.17 -14.71
C ASN A 45 -6.40 19.94 -13.34
N GLY A 46 -7.11 19.39 -12.35
CA GLY A 46 -6.62 19.11 -10.99
C GLY A 46 -5.60 17.97 -10.90
N GLY A 47 -4.76 17.77 -11.92
CA GLY A 47 -3.61 16.89 -11.86
C GLY A 47 -2.34 17.63 -11.40
N PRO A 48 -1.25 16.90 -11.10
CA PRO A 48 0.05 17.48 -10.80
C PRO A 48 0.49 18.39 -11.97
N GLY A 49 0.65 19.69 -11.71
CA GLY A 49 1.01 20.72 -12.69
C GLY A 49 -0.10 21.74 -12.97
N GLY A 50 -1.31 21.28 -13.33
CA GLY A 50 -2.46 22.16 -13.57
C GLY A 50 -3.01 22.76 -12.28
N ALA A 51 -3.00 21.99 -11.19
CA ALA A 51 -3.35 22.48 -9.86
C ALA A 51 -2.29 23.42 -9.28
N TYR A 52 -1.01 23.29 -9.68
CA TYR A 52 0.09 24.08 -9.10
C TYR A 52 -0.12 25.58 -9.36
N HIS A 53 -0.26 25.99 -10.61
CA HIS A 53 -0.40 27.40 -10.98
C HIS A 53 -1.64 28.02 -10.33
N LYS A 54 -2.78 27.34 -10.39
CA LYS A 54 -4.02 27.78 -9.73
C LYS A 54 -3.87 27.92 -8.22
N HIS A 55 -3.17 26.99 -7.58
CA HIS A 55 -2.93 27.05 -6.14
C HIS A 55 -2.01 28.22 -5.77
N ILE A 56 -0.95 28.46 -6.55
CA ILE A 56 -0.06 29.60 -6.35
C ILE A 56 -0.79 30.93 -6.53
N GLU A 57 -1.63 31.06 -7.57
CA GLU A 57 -2.48 32.24 -7.79
C GLU A 57 -3.45 32.46 -6.62
N TRP A 58 -4.13 31.39 -6.20
CA TRP A 58 -5.03 31.43 -5.05
C TRP A 58 -4.30 31.86 -3.77
N LEU A 59 -3.09 31.34 -3.49
CA LEU A 59 -2.29 31.75 -2.33
C LEU A 59 -1.95 33.24 -2.36
N LYS A 60 -1.61 33.80 -3.52
CA LYS A 60 -1.33 35.24 -3.68
C LYS A 60 -2.58 36.10 -3.50
N GLU A 61 -3.76 35.56 -3.80
CA GLU A 61 -5.04 36.25 -3.62
C GLU A 61 -5.47 36.29 -2.15
N VAL A 62 -5.31 35.18 -1.42
CA VAL A 62 -5.88 35.04 -0.07
C VAL A 62 -4.90 35.28 1.08
N VAL A 63 -3.59 35.19 0.84
CA VAL A 63 -2.56 35.43 1.86
C VAL A 63 -1.96 36.83 1.68
N PRO A 64 -1.94 37.68 2.72
CA PRO A 64 -1.24 38.96 2.66
C PRO A 64 0.22 38.78 2.22
N GLU A 65 0.71 39.67 1.35
CA GLU A 65 2.02 39.54 0.70
C GLU A 65 3.15 39.43 1.73
N GLU A 66 3.08 40.21 2.82
CA GLU A 66 4.05 40.20 3.92
C GLU A 66 4.06 38.88 4.73
N ARG A 67 3.06 38.01 4.54
CA ARG A 67 2.95 36.68 5.16
C ARG A 67 3.13 35.53 4.17
N LEU A 68 3.46 35.84 2.91
CA LEU A 68 3.63 34.85 1.86
C LEU A 68 5.07 34.82 1.36
N VAL A 69 5.75 33.69 1.53
CA VAL A 69 7.11 33.49 1.01
C VAL A 69 7.18 32.22 0.20
N PHE A 70 7.70 32.32 -1.03
CA PHE A 70 7.99 31.19 -1.88
C PHE A 70 9.45 30.78 -1.72
N ILE A 71 9.69 29.48 -1.49
CA ILE A 71 11.00 28.92 -1.23
C ILE A 71 11.26 27.79 -2.22
N ASP A 72 12.45 27.76 -2.81
CA ASP A 72 12.95 26.60 -3.53
C ASP A 72 13.66 25.66 -2.56
N ILE A 73 13.20 24.41 -2.48
CA ILE A 73 13.79 23.38 -1.61
C ILE A 73 15.26 23.08 -1.95
N ARG A 74 15.73 23.44 -3.15
CA ARG A 74 17.12 23.27 -3.59
C ARG A 74 18.08 24.22 -2.87
N ASP A 75 17.57 25.34 -2.36
CA ASP A 75 18.35 26.37 -1.66
C ASP A 75 18.63 26.02 -0.19
N GLY A 76 18.08 24.92 0.31
CA GLY A 76 18.30 24.45 1.67
C GLY A 76 17.64 25.34 2.73
N TRP A 77 18.28 25.47 3.89
CA TRP A 77 17.69 26.17 5.04
C TRP A 77 17.59 27.69 4.89
N GLY A 78 18.47 28.30 4.08
CA GLY A 78 18.66 29.76 4.04
C GLY A 78 17.37 30.56 3.86
N PRO A 79 16.62 30.36 2.77
CA PRO A 79 15.40 31.12 2.51
C PRO A 79 14.31 30.90 3.56
N LEU A 80 14.14 29.66 4.05
CA LEU A 80 13.14 29.33 5.06
C LEU A 80 13.41 30.03 6.39
N TRP A 81 14.64 29.95 6.88
CA TRP A 81 15.00 30.54 8.17
C TRP A 81 15.02 32.07 8.11
N LYS A 82 15.44 32.64 6.97
CA LYS A 82 15.31 34.09 6.72
C LYS A 82 13.85 34.53 6.77
N ALA A 83 12.94 33.79 6.15
CA ALA A 83 11.50 34.09 6.18
C ALA A 83 10.91 34.03 7.59
N LEU A 84 11.44 33.14 8.44
CA LEU A 84 11.02 32.98 9.84
C LEU A 84 11.70 33.98 10.79
N GLY A 85 12.67 34.78 10.32
CA GLY A 85 13.43 35.70 11.18
C GLY A 85 14.38 34.98 12.15
N MET A 86 14.86 33.79 11.78
CA MET A 86 15.68 32.92 12.64
C MET A 86 17.07 32.65 12.02
N GLU A 87 18.03 32.25 12.85
CA GLU A 87 19.39 31.90 12.39
C GLU A 87 19.46 30.50 11.80
N VAL A 88 20.09 30.36 10.63
CA VAL A 88 20.24 29.06 9.93
C VAL A 88 21.02 28.06 10.81
N PRO A 89 20.53 26.82 10.97
CA PRO A 89 21.23 25.77 11.68
C PRO A 89 22.59 25.46 11.04
N LYS A 90 23.66 25.43 11.85
CA LYS A 90 25.03 25.20 11.37
C LYS A 90 25.33 23.71 11.13
N ASP A 91 24.85 22.85 12.02
CA ASP A 91 25.25 21.44 12.06
C ASP A 91 24.16 20.47 11.55
N ILE A 92 23.03 20.99 11.08
CA ILE A 92 21.88 20.18 10.62
C ILE A 92 21.73 20.34 9.11
N PRO A 93 21.99 19.28 8.31
CA PRO A 93 21.80 19.34 6.86
C PRO A 93 20.32 19.48 6.51
N PHE A 94 20.03 20.14 5.38
CA PHE A 94 18.65 20.22 4.88
C PHE A 94 18.14 18.81 4.50
N PRO A 95 16.95 18.39 4.98
CA PRO A 95 16.51 17.01 4.85
C PRO A 95 16.19 16.63 3.41
N ARG A 96 16.73 15.49 2.95
CA ARG A 96 16.43 14.87 1.65
C ARG A 96 15.95 13.43 1.85
N VAL A 97 14.76 13.28 2.43
CA VAL A 97 14.22 11.98 2.86
C VAL A 97 13.07 11.45 1.99
N ASN A 98 12.48 12.29 1.14
CA ASN A 98 11.32 11.96 0.31
C ASN A 98 11.61 12.19 -1.18
N ASP A 99 12.72 11.62 -1.65
CA ASP A 99 13.09 11.66 -3.06
C ASP A 99 12.51 10.47 -3.85
N SER A 100 12.72 10.49 -5.17
CA SER A 100 12.22 9.46 -6.07
C SER A 100 12.78 8.07 -5.75
N GLU A 101 14.01 7.99 -5.24
CA GLU A 101 14.63 6.72 -4.87
C GLU A 101 13.97 6.14 -3.61
N ALA A 102 13.73 6.97 -2.59
CA ALA A 102 13.03 6.58 -1.37
C ALA A 102 11.62 6.05 -1.68
N ILE A 103 10.89 6.73 -2.56
CA ILE A 103 9.56 6.28 -3.02
C ILE A 103 9.68 4.92 -3.73
N THR A 104 10.63 4.78 -4.66
CA THR A 104 10.84 3.53 -5.41
C THR A 104 11.18 2.37 -4.47
N ARG A 105 12.01 2.62 -3.47
CA ARG A 105 12.39 1.66 -2.42
C ARG A 105 11.19 1.25 -1.58
N ALA A 106 10.36 2.21 -1.16
CA ALA A 106 9.15 1.94 -0.39
C ALA A 106 8.16 1.06 -1.18
N VAL A 107 7.91 1.39 -2.46
CA VAL A 107 7.06 0.60 -3.35
C VAL A 107 7.57 -0.85 -3.46
N ARG A 108 8.87 -1.03 -3.70
CA ARG A 108 9.49 -2.36 -3.79
C ARG A 108 9.36 -3.14 -2.48
N GLN A 109 9.65 -2.50 -1.36
CA GLN A 109 9.60 -3.14 -0.04
C GLN A 109 8.18 -3.58 0.33
N HIS A 110 7.19 -2.73 0.11
CA HIS A 110 5.80 -3.05 0.37
C HIS A 110 5.27 -4.14 -0.59
N GLY A 111 5.60 -4.07 -1.88
CA GLY A 111 5.26 -5.11 -2.85
C GLY A 111 5.81 -6.48 -2.45
N ARG A 112 7.12 -6.56 -2.13
CA ARG A 112 7.77 -7.79 -1.66
C ARG A 112 7.10 -8.34 -0.40
N ARG A 113 6.84 -7.48 0.59
CA ARG A 113 6.15 -7.86 1.83
C ARG A 113 4.74 -8.40 1.60
N GLY A 114 4.02 -7.87 0.61
CA GLY A 114 2.69 -8.34 0.23
C GLY A 114 2.73 -9.74 -0.36
N LEU A 115 3.62 -9.94 -1.34
CA LEU A 115 3.82 -11.24 -1.99
C LEU A 115 4.24 -12.33 -1.00
N ILE A 116 5.18 -12.04 -0.10
CA ILE A 116 5.61 -13.00 0.93
C ILE A 116 4.43 -13.41 1.82
N ARG A 117 3.60 -12.45 2.26
CA ARG A 117 2.43 -12.77 3.08
C ARG A 117 1.41 -13.63 2.34
N TRP A 118 1.20 -13.39 1.04
CA TRP A 118 0.35 -14.26 0.23
C TRP A 118 0.88 -15.68 0.14
N VAL A 119 2.19 -15.84 -0.11
CA VAL A 119 2.83 -17.16 -0.11
C VAL A 119 2.62 -17.87 1.23
N CYS A 120 2.82 -17.18 2.36
CA CYS A 120 2.56 -17.75 3.68
C CYS A 120 1.09 -18.15 3.89
N ILE A 121 0.14 -17.30 3.47
CA ILE A 121 -1.30 -17.59 3.58
C ILE A 121 -1.64 -18.86 2.78
N PHE A 122 -1.20 -18.96 1.52
CA PHE A 122 -1.45 -20.13 0.69
C PHE A 122 -0.78 -21.40 1.23
N ALA A 123 0.45 -21.29 1.76
CA ALA A 123 1.14 -22.40 2.39
C ALA A 123 0.39 -22.95 3.61
N VAL A 124 -0.13 -22.07 4.47
CA VAL A 124 -0.94 -22.47 5.63
C VAL A 124 -2.24 -23.14 5.19
N VAL A 125 -2.95 -22.56 4.22
CA VAL A 125 -4.19 -23.16 3.69
C VAL A 125 -3.93 -24.54 3.08
N ALA A 126 -2.84 -24.70 2.33
CA ALA A 126 -2.46 -25.98 1.74
C ALA A 126 -2.13 -27.02 2.81
N ALA A 127 -1.34 -26.67 3.83
CA ALA A 127 -0.99 -27.56 4.92
C ALA A 127 -2.21 -28.03 5.71
N VAL A 128 -3.13 -27.11 6.05
CA VAL A 128 -4.39 -27.45 6.74
C VAL A 128 -5.26 -28.36 5.88
N SER A 129 -5.42 -28.06 4.59
CA SER A 129 -6.22 -28.87 3.66
C SER A 129 -5.66 -30.28 3.52
N LEU A 130 -4.32 -30.40 3.44
CA LEU A 130 -3.64 -31.69 3.36
C LEU A 130 -3.81 -32.49 4.67
N GLY A 131 -3.67 -31.85 5.82
CA GLY A 131 -3.91 -32.48 7.12
C GLY A 131 -5.34 -33.00 7.27
N LEU A 132 -6.34 -32.20 6.88
CA LEU A 132 -7.75 -32.62 6.88
C LEU A 132 -8.02 -33.77 5.92
N TYR A 133 -7.38 -33.77 4.75
CA TYR A 133 -7.47 -34.86 3.78
C TYR A 133 -6.95 -36.18 4.37
N PHE A 134 -5.79 -36.17 5.02
CA PHE A 134 -5.23 -37.37 5.64
C PHE A 134 -6.07 -37.88 6.81
N LEU A 135 -6.51 -36.98 7.71
CA LEU A 135 -7.40 -37.34 8.82
C LEU A 135 -8.71 -37.97 8.34
N ARG A 136 -9.28 -37.45 7.24
CA ARG A 136 -10.46 -38.04 6.61
C ARG A 136 -10.14 -39.43 6.04
N SER A 137 -9.01 -39.58 5.36
CA SER A 137 -8.64 -40.83 4.70
C SER A 137 -8.46 -41.99 5.69
N GLU A 138 -7.87 -41.74 6.85
CA GLU A 138 -7.70 -42.75 7.91
C GLU A 138 -9.03 -43.10 8.60
N GLY A 139 -9.90 -42.10 8.86
CA GLY A 139 -11.24 -42.35 9.42
C GLY A 139 -12.15 -43.18 8.51
N SER A 140 -12.02 -43.02 7.18
CA SER A 140 -12.70 -43.90 6.21
C SER A 140 -12.11 -45.30 6.13
N ALA A 141 -10.83 -45.49 6.43
CA ALA A 141 -10.22 -46.82 6.47
C ALA A 141 -10.70 -47.61 7.69
N ILE A 142 -10.69 -47.02 8.88
CA ILE A 142 -11.11 -47.67 10.14
C ILE A 142 -12.58 -48.14 10.06
N GLY A 143 -13.49 -47.33 9.50
CA GLY A 143 -14.90 -47.71 9.36
C GLY A 143 -15.18 -48.85 8.36
N VAL A 144 -14.29 -49.08 7.39
CA VAL A 144 -14.41 -50.20 6.43
C VAL A 144 -13.85 -51.49 7.04
N TYR A 145 -12.74 -51.43 7.79
CA TYR A 145 -12.18 -52.59 8.47
C TYR A 145 -13.12 -53.11 9.57
N ASP A 146 -13.71 -52.24 10.39
CA ASP A 146 -14.65 -52.67 11.43
C ASP A 146 -15.94 -53.30 10.87
N LEU A 147 -16.43 -52.83 9.71
CA LEU A 147 -17.61 -53.41 9.06
C LEU A 147 -17.34 -54.80 8.45
N ILE A 148 -16.09 -55.07 8.04
CA ILE A 148 -15.67 -56.36 7.46
C ILE A 148 -15.35 -57.37 8.57
N THR A 149 -14.71 -56.94 9.66
CA THR A 149 -14.31 -57.84 10.76
C THR A 149 -15.49 -58.27 11.65
N PHE A 150 -16.55 -57.47 11.77
CA PHE A 150 -17.72 -57.81 12.58
C PHE A 150 -18.65 -58.88 11.95
N LYS A 151 -18.41 -59.29 10.69
CA LYS A 151 -19.35 -60.15 9.92
C LYS A 151 -18.95 -61.61 9.69
N LEU A 152 -17.88 -62.12 10.30
CA LEU A 152 -17.52 -63.54 10.14
C LEU A 152 -17.39 -64.28 11.48
N PRO A 153 -18.48 -64.86 12.01
CA PRO A 153 -18.39 -65.96 12.96
C PRO A 153 -18.00 -67.22 12.18
N ILE A 154 -16.71 -67.52 12.11
CA ILE A 154 -16.24 -68.83 11.63
C ILE A 154 -16.44 -69.83 12.77
N THR A 155 -17.58 -70.51 12.78
CA THR A 155 -17.77 -71.75 13.53
C THR A 155 -17.24 -72.91 12.68
N TYR A 156 -16.04 -73.42 13.01
CA TYR A 156 -15.66 -74.78 12.62
C TYR A 156 -16.14 -75.74 13.71
N ARG A 157 -16.88 -76.75 13.28
CA ARG A 157 -17.41 -77.85 14.08
C ARG A 157 -16.44 -79.02 14.08
#